data_AF-A0A0J8U2Z6-F1
#
_entry.id   AF-A0A0J8U2Z6-F1
#
_cell.length_a   1.000
_cell.length_b   1.000
_cell.length_c   1.000
_cell.angle_alpha   90.00
_cell.angle_beta   90.00
_cell.angle_gamma   90.00
#
_symmetry.space_group_name_H-M   'P 1'
#
loop_
_entity.id
_entity.type
_entity.pdbx_description
1 polymer ?
#
loop_
_entity_poly.entity_id
_entity_poly.type
_entity_poly.pdbx_seq_one_letter_code
_entity_poly.pdbx_strand_id
1 'polypeptide(L)'
;MPRKGKGILLDARELADQHGWVDEALAAVHAARDAGWTLQEIGDVLGYSREFIRLLYMKDADSAAVITDFPRKPDRPKQVPRIPQHVLARSLISPEEISELSALQKIAARRRSNGDPEAVAAAEELWSRVHHLSTLGVSIYWLSKEMGLSNQALRFGLARYGYRTPSPSQQHRTGQAASGAAPRTPNFTSKESR
;
A
#
# COMPACT_ATOMS: atom_id res chain seq x y z
N MET A 1 -20.72 31.02 -18.87
CA MET A 1 -19.84 29.94 -18.37
C MET A 1 -20.67 29.07 -17.44
N PRO A 2 -20.73 27.74 -17.64
CA PRO A 2 -21.52 26.87 -16.77
C PRO A 2 -20.97 26.94 -15.33
N ARG A 3 -21.84 27.23 -14.36
CA ARG A 3 -21.46 27.27 -12.94
C ARG A 3 -20.92 25.89 -12.55
N LYS A 4 -19.68 25.82 -12.05
CA LYS A 4 -19.09 24.57 -11.55
C LYS A 4 -20.03 24.00 -10.47
N GLY A 5 -20.32 22.71 -10.46
CA GLY A 5 -21.37 22.09 -9.61
C GLY A 5 -21.24 22.35 -8.11
N LYS A 6 -20.02 22.67 -7.66
CA LYS A 6 -19.75 23.18 -6.32
C LYS A 6 -20.55 24.47 -6.00
N GLY A 7 -20.69 25.39 -6.94
CA GLY A 7 -21.46 26.62 -6.78
C GLY A 7 -22.95 26.35 -6.55
N ILE A 8 -23.54 25.42 -7.31
CA ILE A 8 -24.95 25.03 -7.13
C ILE A 8 -25.20 24.48 -5.72
N LEU A 9 -24.28 23.66 -5.20
CA LEU A 9 -24.37 23.15 -3.83
C LEU A 9 -24.17 24.24 -2.78
N LEU A 10 -23.28 25.21 -3.01
CA LEU A 10 -23.11 26.33 -2.08
C LEU A 10 -24.33 27.26 -2.06
N ASP A 11 -24.94 27.54 -3.21
CA ASP A 11 -26.20 28.29 -3.30
C ASP A 11 -27.31 27.54 -2.53
N ALA A 12 -27.40 26.21 -2.68
CA ALA A 12 -28.34 25.37 -1.93
C ALA A 12 -28.10 25.39 -0.41
N ARG A 13 -26.84 25.47 0.02
CA ARG A 13 -26.49 25.65 1.43
C ARG A 13 -26.93 27.01 1.94
N GLU A 14 -26.68 28.09 1.20
CA GLU A 14 -27.10 29.43 1.59
C GLU A 14 -28.62 29.53 1.73
N LEU A 15 -29.37 28.93 0.81
CA LEU A 15 -30.83 28.78 0.92
C LEU A 15 -31.22 27.97 2.17
N ALA A 16 -30.52 26.87 2.43
CA ALA A 16 -30.77 26.03 3.59
C ALA A 16 -30.50 26.75 4.92
N ASP A 17 -29.47 27.60 4.97
CA ASP A 17 -29.13 28.39 6.16
C ASP A 17 -30.15 29.51 6.42
N GLN A 18 -30.77 30.07 5.36
CA GLN A 18 -31.77 31.15 5.48
C GLN A 18 -33.20 30.64 5.76
N HIS A 19 -33.59 29.54 5.11
CA HIS A 19 -34.99 29.09 5.07
C HIS A 19 -35.17 27.64 5.53
N GLY A 20 -34.09 26.96 5.94
CA GLY A 20 -34.09 25.52 6.16
C GLY A 20 -34.01 24.76 4.83
N TRP A 21 -33.98 23.43 4.91
CA TRP A 21 -33.91 22.56 3.73
C TRP A 21 -35.23 22.55 2.96
N VAL A 22 -35.38 23.54 2.07
CA VAL A 22 -36.48 23.69 1.10
C VAL A 22 -36.26 22.81 -0.13
N ASP A 23 -37.32 22.63 -0.92
CA ASP A 23 -37.32 21.74 -2.10
C ASP A 23 -36.22 22.08 -3.10
N GLU A 24 -35.89 23.36 -3.29
CA GLU A 24 -34.80 23.82 -4.17
C GLU A 24 -33.42 23.34 -3.70
N ALA A 25 -33.18 23.33 -2.39
CA ALA A 25 -31.92 22.86 -1.81
C ALA A 25 -31.84 21.32 -1.84
N LEU A 26 -32.97 20.63 -1.65
CA LEU A 26 -33.06 19.18 -1.79
C LEU A 26 -32.83 18.76 -3.25
N ALA A 27 -33.42 19.48 -4.21
CA ALA A 27 -33.24 19.26 -5.64
C ALA A 27 -31.76 19.32 -6.06
N ALA A 28 -30.95 20.19 -5.44
CA ALA A 28 -29.52 20.27 -5.70
C ALA A 28 -28.76 19.02 -5.21
N VAL A 29 -29.16 18.47 -4.06
CA VAL A 29 -28.58 17.22 -3.52
C VAL A 29 -28.94 16.04 -4.42
N HIS A 30 -30.21 15.97 -4.86
CA HIS A 30 -30.69 14.96 -5.82
C HIS A 30 -29.94 15.05 -7.16
N ALA A 31 -29.90 16.24 -7.77
CA ALA A 31 -29.21 16.45 -9.04
C ALA A 31 -27.71 16.15 -8.97
N ALA A 32 -27.04 16.49 -7.86
CA ALA A 32 -25.63 16.12 -7.65
C ALA A 32 -25.44 14.60 -7.57
N ARG A 33 -26.35 13.91 -6.87
CA ARG A 33 -26.31 12.46 -6.73
C ARG A 33 -26.49 11.75 -8.07
N ASP A 34 -27.46 12.20 -8.85
CA ASP A 34 -27.77 11.68 -10.18
C ASP A 34 -26.64 11.96 -11.19
N ALA A 35 -25.94 13.10 -11.03
CA ALA A 35 -24.74 13.43 -11.79
C ALA A 35 -23.48 12.60 -11.41
N GLY A 36 -23.61 11.66 -10.48
CA GLY A 36 -22.57 10.71 -10.08
C GLY A 36 -21.66 11.19 -8.94
N TRP A 37 -22.01 12.25 -8.22
CA TRP A 37 -21.26 12.67 -7.04
C TRP A 37 -21.50 11.73 -5.87
N THR A 38 -20.47 11.51 -5.05
CA THR A 38 -20.60 10.69 -3.84
C THR A 38 -21.20 11.53 -2.71
N LEU A 39 -21.92 10.88 -1.78
CA LEU A 39 -22.49 11.55 -0.60
C LEU A 39 -21.42 12.24 0.25
N GLN A 40 -20.19 11.69 0.28
CA GLN A 40 -19.08 12.31 0.98
C GLN A 40 -18.66 13.62 0.31
N GLU A 41 -18.52 13.64 -1.02
CA GLU A 41 -18.14 14.86 -1.76
C GLU A 41 -19.19 15.95 -1.65
N ILE A 42 -20.48 15.59 -1.68
CA ILE A 42 -21.57 16.54 -1.45
C ILE A 42 -21.49 17.08 -0.02
N GLY A 43 -21.26 16.22 0.97
CA GLY A 43 -21.07 16.60 2.37
C GLY A 43 -19.87 17.52 2.59
N ASP A 44 -18.73 17.24 1.94
CA ASP A 44 -17.52 18.05 2.04
C ASP A 44 -17.74 19.47 1.46
N VAL A 45 -18.55 19.61 0.42
CA VAL A 45 -18.90 20.92 -0.15
C VAL A 45 -19.88 21.67 0.75
N LEU A 46 -20.92 20.99 1.23
CA LEU A 46 -21.97 21.60 2.05
C LEU A 46 -21.54 21.81 3.51
N GLY A 47 -20.50 21.13 3.98
CA GLY A 47 -20.04 21.17 5.37
C GLY A 47 -20.83 20.26 6.32
N TYR A 48 -21.50 19.23 5.81
CA TYR A 48 -22.28 18.28 6.61
C TYR A 48 -21.73 16.85 6.53
N SER A 49 -22.13 16.03 7.49
CA SER A 49 -21.75 14.61 7.50
C SER A 49 -22.37 13.86 6.32
N ARG A 50 -21.68 12.83 5.83
CA ARG A 50 -22.19 11.92 4.80
C ARG A 50 -23.58 11.36 5.14
N GLU A 51 -23.82 11.06 6.41
CA GLU A 51 -25.10 10.50 6.86
C GLU A 51 -26.22 11.53 6.81
N PHE A 52 -25.93 12.80 7.13
CA PHE A 52 -26.89 13.87 6.96
C PHE A 52 -27.30 14.05 5.49
N ILE A 53 -26.33 14.03 4.56
CA ILE A 53 -26.64 14.08 3.12
C ILE A 53 -27.46 12.87 2.67
N ARG A 54 -27.19 11.68 3.22
CA ARG A 54 -28.01 10.48 2.97
C ARG A 54 -29.46 10.70 3.37
N LEU A 55 -29.70 11.28 4.54
CA LEU A 55 -31.05 11.59 5.02
C LEU A 55 -31.74 12.65 4.17
N LEU A 56 -31.02 13.67 3.71
CA LEU A 56 -31.55 14.68 2.78
C LEU A 56 -31.95 14.07 1.44
N TYR A 57 -31.13 13.16 0.89
CA TYR A 57 -31.45 12.45 -0.34
C TYR A 57 -32.65 11.49 -0.19
N MET A 58 -32.94 11.01 1.01
CA MET A 58 -34.15 10.21 1.26
C MET A 58 -35.42 11.04 1.38
N LYS A 59 -35.31 12.37 1.52
CA LYS A 59 -36.47 13.26 1.49
C LYS A 59 -36.86 13.49 0.03
N ASP A 60 -38.12 13.30 -0.27
CA ASP A 60 -38.67 13.68 -1.56
C ASP A 60 -38.58 15.21 -1.69
N ALA A 61 -38.00 15.66 -2.80
CA ALA A 61 -38.11 17.04 -3.23
C ALA A 61 -39.35 17.16 -4.12
N ASP A 62 -40.04 18.29 -4.06
CA ASP A 62 -41.12 18.56 -5.01
C ASP A 62 -40.63 18.42 -6.47
N SER A 63 -41.41 17.75 -7.30
CA SER A 63 -41.10 17.50 -8.72
C SER A 63 -41.06 18.79 -9.56
N ALA A 64 -41.53 19.91 -9.01
CA ALA A 64 -41.42 21.23 -9.62
C ALA A 64 -40.00 21.84 -9.51
N ALA A 65 -39.22 21.45 -8.50
CA ALA A 65 -37.85 21.92 -8.28
C ALA A 65 -36.86 20.93 -8.94
N VAL A 66 -36.62 21.06 -10.25
CA VAL A 66 -35.69 20.17 -10.97
C VAL A 66 -34.47 20.95 -11.45
N ILE A 67 -33.28 20.49 -11.08
CA ILE A 67 -32.00 20.99 -11.60
C ILE A 67 -31.50 20.00 -12.66
N THR A 68 -31.65 20.36 -13.94
CA THR A 68 -31.31 19.47 -15.07
C THR A 68 -29.84 19.52 -15.50
N ASP A 69 -29.14 20.63 -15.22
CA ASP A 69 -27.80 20.91 -15.78
C ASP A 69 -26.67 20.77 -14.74
N PHE A 70 -26.79 19.82 -13.80
CA PHE A 70 -25.73 19.57 -12.83
C PHE A 70 -24.51 18.92 -13.51
N PRO A 71 -23.29 19.45 -13.37
CA PRO A 71 -22.15 18.94 -14.11
C PRO A 71 -21.79 17.52 -13.66
N ARG A 72 -21.77 16.62 -14.64
CA ARG A 72 -21.39 15.22 -14.46
C ARG A 72 -19.97 15.12 -13.89
N LYS A 73 -19.81 14.24 -12.92
CA LYS A 73 -18.49 13.96 -12.34
C LYS A 73 -17.55 13.37 -13.39
N PRO A 74 -16.28 13.82 -13.47
CA PRO A 74 -15.28 13.15 -14.31
C PRO A 74 -15.10 11.69 -13.89
N ASP A 75 -14.98 10.78 -14.85
CA ASP A 75 -14.73 9.38 -14.57
C ASP A 75 -13.43 9.22 -13.78
N ARG A 76 -13.50 8.45 -12.68
CA ARG A 76 -12.29 8.12 -11.91
C ARG A 76 -11.35 7.32 -12.81
N PRO A 77 -10.04 7.60 -12.83
CA PRO A 77 -9.09 6.76 -13.55
C PRO A 77 -9.25 5.31 -13.05
N LYS A 78 -9.47 4.38 -13.98
CA LYS A 78 -9.61 2.96 -13.66
C LYS A 78 -8.35 2.52 -12.91
N GLN A 79 -8.52 1.82 -11.78
CA GLN A 79 -7.38 1.24 -11.09
C GLN A 79 -6.65 0.30 -12.06
N VAL A 80 -5.35 0.53 -12.24
CA VAL A 80 -4.51 -0.36 -13.03
C VAL A 80 -4.58 -1.75 -12.39
N PRO A 81 -4.92 -2.81 -13.15
CA PRO A 81 -4.97 -4.16 -12.60
C PRO A 81 -3.60 -4.49 -12.00
N ARG A 82 -3.60 -5.01 -10.77
CA ARG A 82 -2.36 -5.49 -10.14
C ARG A 82 -1.83 -6.64 -10.98
N ILE A 83 -0.66 -6.47 -11.58
CA ILE A 83 0.05 -7.55 -12.27
C ILE A 83 0.32 -8.63 -11.20
N PRO A 84 -0.19 -9.86 -11.36
CA PRO A 84 0.16 -10.94 -10.46
C PRO A 84 1.67 -11.18 -10.59
N GLN A 85 2.41 -10.96 -9.50
CA GLN A 85 3.81 -11.36 -9.46
C GLN A 85 3.85 -12.87 -9.69
N HIS A 86 4.53 -13.30 -10.76
CA HIS A 86 4.79 -14.70 -11.01
C HIS A 86 5.48 -15.28 -9.76
N VAL A 87 4.73 -16.06 -8.98
CA VAL A 87 5.29 -16.85 -7.89
C VAL A 87 6.03 -17.99 -8.59
N LEU A 88 7.35 -18.07 -8.47
CA LEU A 88 8.02 -19.28 -8.91
C LEU A 88 7.45 -20.45 -8.11
N ALA A 89 7.11 -21.51 -8.85
CA ALA A 89 6.54 -22.71 -8.29
C ALA A 89 7.45 -23.23 -7.17
N ARG A 90 6.85 -23.54 -6.03
CA ARG A 90 7.48 -24.12 -4.83
C ARG A 90 8.34 -25.36 -5.12
N SER A 91 8.26 -25.92 -6.33
CA SER A 91 8.95 -27.12 -6.79
C SER A 91 10.46 -26.97 -7.04
N LEU A 92 11.03 -25.76 -6.94
CA LEU A 92 12.46 -25.54 -7.22
C LEU A 92 13.38 -25.72 -6.01
N ILE A 93 12.84 -25.73 -4.79
CA ILE A 93 13.66 -25.85 -3.58
C ILE A 93 13.61 -27.27 -3.05
N SER A 94 14.79 -27.89 -2.90
CA SER A 94 14.90 -29.21 -2.29
C SER A 94 14.72 -29.13 -0.76
N PRO A 95 14.23 -30.19 -0.10
CA PRO A 95 14.19 -30.24 1.36
C PRO A 95 15.57 -30.08 2.01
N GLU A 96 16.63 -30.50 1.30
CA GLU A 96 18.01 -30.35 1.74
C GLU A 96 18.43 -28.88 1.82
N GLU A 97 18.08 -28.07 0.82
CA GLU A 97 18.39 -26.64 0.81
C GLU A 97 17.69 -25.89 1.97
N ILE A 98 16.44 -26.25 2.29
CA ILE A 98 15.75 -25.73 3.48
C ILE A 98 16.48 -26.13 4.78
N SER A 99 16.94 -27.38 4.87
CA SER A 99 17.68 -27.87 6.02
C SER A 99 19.00 -27.12 6.20
N GLU A 100 19.73 -26.87 5.12
CA GLU A 100 20.96 -26.06 5.13
C GLU A 100 20.69 -24.64 5.61
N LEU A 101 19.64 -23.99 5.10
CA LEU A 101 19.25 -22.65 5.55
C LEU A 101 18.88 -22.63 7.03
N SER A 102 18.19 -23.66 7.53
CA SER A 102 17.87 -23.80 8.95
C SER A 102 19.12 -24.01 9.81
N ALA A 103 20.10 -24.78 9.33
CA ALA A 103 21.38 -24.96 10.01
C ALA A 103 22.18 -23.65 10.08
N LEU A 104 22.29 -22.93 8.95
CA LEU A 104 22.92 -21.61 8.89
C LEU A 104 22.24 -20.61 9.83
N GLN A 105 20.91 -20.64 9.92
CA GLN A 105 20.15 -19.81 10.85
C GLN A 105 20.53 -20.06 12.32
N LYS A 106 20.70 -21.33 12.72
CA LYS A 106 21.09 -21.70 14.09
C LYS A 106 22.49 -21.21 14.43
N ILE A 107 23.42 -21.26 13.47
CA ILE A 107 24.79 -20.75 13.64
C ILE A 107 24.75 -19.21 13.70
N ALA A 108 24.06 -18.56 12.77
CA ALA A 108 23.89 -17.11 12.72
C ALA A 108 23.24 -16.53 13.98
N ALA A 109 22.35 -17.28 14.65
CA ALA A 109 21.73 -16.89 15.90
C ALA A 109 22.72 -16.79 17.09
N ARG A 110 23.88 -17.45 17.00
CA ARG A 110 24.94 -17.38 18.03
C ARG A 110 25.68 -16.05 18.04
N ARG A 111 25.44 -15.19 17.05
CA ARG A 111 26.04 -13.86 16.94
C ARG A 111 25.72 -13.00 18.16
N ARG A 112 26.61 -13.03 19.15
CA ARG A 112 26.65 -12.10 20.29
C ARG A 112 27.33 -10.79 19.86
N SER A 113 27.31 -9.79 20.73
CA SER A 113 27.97 -8.48 20.52
C SER A 113 29.45 -8.57 20.14
N ASN A 114 30.12 -9.66 20.49
CA ASN A 114 31.58 -9.80 20.36
C ASN A 114 32.05 -10.25 18.97
N GLY A 115 31.16 -10.39 17.98
CA GLY A 115 31.56 -10.54 16.58
C GLY A 115 32.23 -11.87 16.23
N ASP A 116 31.70 -12.99 16.73
CA ASP A 116 32.14 -14.34 16.33
C ASP A 116 32.19 -14.48 14.78
N PRO A 117 33.40 -14.65 14.19
CA PRO A 117 33.56 -14.66 12.74
C PRO A 117 32.74 -15.74 12.04
N GLU A 118 32.57 -16.91 12.67
CA GLU A 118 31.79 -18.02 12.12
C GLU A 118 30.31 -17.65 12.04
N ALA A 119 29.76 -17.09 13.12
CA ALA A 119 28.37 -16.63 13.16
C ALA A 119 28.10 -15.45 12.20
N VAL A 120 29.10 -14.59 11.98
CA VAL A 120 29.00 -13.48 11.00
C VAL A 120 28.95 -14.03 9.58
N ALA A 121 29.88 -14.91 9.21
CA ALA A 121 29.94 -15.53 7.88
C ALA A 121 28.67 -16.35 7.58
N ALA A 122 28.21 -17.16 8.53
CA ALA A 122 26.98 -17.93 8.39
C ALA A 122 25.76 -17.03 8.19
N ALA A 123 25.72 -15.86 8.84
CA ALA A 123 24.63 -14.92 8.66
C ALA A 123 24.68 -14.24 7.28
N GLU A 124 25.86 -13.83 6.81
CA GLU A 124 26.02 -13.27 5.46
C GLU A 124 25.58 -14.26 4.37
N GLU A 125 26.01 -15.51 4.50
CA GLU A 125 25.63 -16.59 3.60
C GLU A 125 24.11 -16.86 3.64
N LEU A 126 23.53 -16.97 4.84
CA LEU A 126 22.09 -17.16 5.02
C LEU A 126 21.29 -16.09 4.27
N TRP A 127 21.60 -14.81 4.50
CA TRP A 127 20.81 -13.72 3.92
C TRP A 127 21.05 -13.56 2.42
N SER A 128 22.25 -13.87 1.94
CA SER A 128 22.55 -13.95 0.51
C SER A 128 21.70 -15.02 -0.19
N ARG A 129 21.65 -16.25 0.36
CA ARG A 129 20.85 -17.35 -0.19
C ARG A 129 19.34 -17.07 -0.13
N VAL A 130 18.85 -16.55 1.00
CA VAL A 130 17.43 -16.14 1.13
C VAL A 130 17.07 -15.06 0.11
N HIS A 131 17.95 -14.07 -0.11
CA HIS A 131 17.74 -13.05 -1.14
C HIS A 131 17.70 -13.68 -2.53
N HIS A 132 18.66 -14.55 -2.86
CA HIS A 132 18.70 -15.24 -4.15
C HIS A 132 17.40 -15.99 -4.43
N LEU A 133 16.93 -16.83 -3.49
CA LEU A 133 15.65 -17.54 -3.61
C LEU A 133 14.46 -16.58 -3.78
N SER A 134 14.46 -15.47 -3.05
CA SER A 134 13.44 -14.43 -3.20
C SER A 134 13.48 -13.74 -4.57
N THR A 135 14.67 -13.53 -5.16
CA THR A 135 14.81 -12.93 -6.49
C THR A 135 14.39 -13.88 -7.59
N LEU A 136 14.58 -15.18 -7.39
CA LEU A 136 14.04 -16.19 -8.29
C LEU A 136 12.50 -16.12 -8.29
N GLY A 137 11.87 -15.84 -7.15
CA GLY A 137 10.41 -15.67 -7.06
C GLY A 137 9.78 -16.56 -6.00
N VAL A 138 10.61 -17.15 -5.13
CA VAL A 138 10.15 -17.91 -3.97
C VAL A 138 9.57 -16.94 -2.95
N SER A 139 8.38 -17.26 -2.44
CA SER A 139 7.73 -16.43 -1.45
C SER A 139 8.50 -16.42 -0.12
N ILE A 140 8.88 -15.23 0.35
CA ILE A 140 9.44 -15.01 1.70
C ILE A 140 8.51 -15.56 2.78
N TYR A 141 7.19 -15.48 2.55
CA TYR A 141 6.22 -16.06 3.49
C TYR A 141 6.39 -17.58 3.59
N TRP A 142 6.54 -18.26 2.46
CA TRP A 142 6.74 -19.70 2.43
C TRP A 142 8.08 -20.09 3.06
N LEU A 143 9.18 -19.43 2.68
CA LEU A 143 10.50 -19.64 3.28
C LEU A 143 10.46 -19.48 4.81
N SER A 144 9.72 -18.49 5.31
CA SER A 144 9.59 -18.29 6.76
C SER A 144 8.92 -19.47 7.47
N LYS A 145 7.93 -20.10 6.83
CA LYS A 145 7.22 -21.25 7.40
C LYS A 145 8.10 -22.49 7.44
N GLU A 146 8.82 -22.77 6.35
CA GLU A 146 9.72 -23.92 6.27
C GLU A 146 10.92 -23.79 7.23
N MET A 147 11.46 -22.58 7.38
CA MET A 147 12.57 -22.34 8.31
C MET A 147 12.15 -22.19 9.78
N GLY A 148 10.84 -22.16 10.07
CA GLY A 148 10.33 -21.92 11.43
C GLY A 148 10.54 -20.49 11.95
N LEU A 149 10.62 -19.50 11.06
CA LEU A 149 10.82 -18.09 11.39
C LEU A 149 9.54 -17.27 11.17
N SER A 150 9.47 -16.09 11.80
CA SER A 150 8.45 -15.12 11.44
C SER A 150 8.80 -14.45 10.11
N ASN A 151 7.79 -14.11 9.29
CA ASN A 151 8.00 -13.37 8.05
C ASN A 151 8.75 -12.05 8.30
N GLN A 152 8.44 -11.40 9.42
CA GLN A 152 9.10 -10.18 9.86
C GLN A 152 10.60 -10.39 10.13
N ALA A 153 11.00 -11.52 10.71
CA ALA A 153 12.41 -11.84 10.94
C ALA A 153 13.20 -11.94 9.62
N LEU A 154 12.65 -12.59 8.59
CA LEU A 154 13.29 -12.64 7.28
C LEU A 154 13.41 -11.25 6.63
N ARG A 155 12.34 -10.45 6.70
CA ARG A 155 12.34 -9.09 6.15
C ARG A 155 13.37 -8.19 6.84
N PHE A 156 13.49 -8.30 8.17
CA PHE A 156 14.48 -7.56 8.93
C PHE A 156 15.90 -8.01 8.64
N GLY A 157 16.13 -9.33 8.51
CA GLY A 157 17.42 -9.86 8.09
C GLY A 157 17.83 -9.31 6.73
N LEU A 158 16.98 -9.45 5.72
CA LEU A 158 17.24 -8.90 4.38
C LEU A 158 17.52 -7.39 4.41
N ALA A 159 16.78 -6.61 5.20
CA ALA A 159 17.03 -5.18 5.34
C ALA A 159 18.36 -4.87 6.04
N ARG A 160 18.69 -5.60 7.11
CA ARG A 160 19.95 -5.42 7.86
C ARG A 160 21.18 -5.67 6.99
N TYR A 161 21.07 -6.59 6.03
CA TYR A 161 22.15 -6.95 5.10
C TYR A 161 22.06 -6.24 3.75
N GLY A 162 21.15 -5.26 3.60
CA GLY A 162 21.08 -4.40 2.41
C GLY A 162 20.35 -5.01 1.20
N TYR A 163 19.74 -6.18 1.34
CA TYR A 163 18.98 -6.86 0.29
C TYR A 163 17.55 -6.32 0.11
N ARG A 164 17.07 -5.47 1.02
CA ARG A 164 15.73 -4.88 0.95
C ARG A 164 15.68 -3.52 1.62
N THR A 165 14.94 -2.58 1.04
CA THR A 165 14.66 -1.30 1.71
C THR A 165 13.75 -1.53 2.92
N PRO A 166 14.08 -0.99 4.10
CA PRO A 166 13.20 -1.05 5.26
C PRO A 166 11.90 -0.28 4.98
N SER A 167 10.82 -0.71 5.64
CA SER A 167 9.51 -0.03 5.55
C SER A 167 9.64 1.47 5.87
N PRO A 168 8.86 2.38 5.25
CA PRO A 168 8.89 3.82 5.55
C PRO A 168 8.76 4.14 7.04
N SER A 169 7.94 3.38 7.78
CA SER A 169 7.81 3.47 9.24
C SER A 169 9.09 3.16 10.03
N GLN A 170 10.11 2.60 9.38
CA GLN A 170 11.38 2.20 9.96
C GLN A 170 12.57 3.03 9.42
N GLN A 171 12.35 3.83 8.36
CA GLN A 171 13.39 4.68 7.75
C GLN A 171 13.80 5.85 8.68
N HIS A 172 12.89 6.32 9.54
CA HIS A 172 13.13 7.49 10.40
C HIS A 172 14.06 7.25 11.61
N ARG A 173 14.57 6.03 11.85
CA ARG A 173 15.58 5.80 12.91
C ARG A 173 17.02 5.72 12.41
N THR A 174 17.25 5.66 11.10
CA THR A 174 18.60 5.43 10.53
C THR A 174 19.09 6.60 9.67
N GLY A 175 18.32 7.68 9.58
CA GLY A 175 18.58 8.86 8.74
C GLY A 175 19.59 9.86 9.29
N GLN A 176 20.64 9.43 10.01
CA GLN A 176 21.75 10.34 10.37
C GLN A 176 23.16 9.79 10.13
N ALA A 177 23.35 8.60 9.53
CA ALA A 177 24.71 8.04 9.40
C ALA A 177 25.13 7.45 8.04
N ALA A 178 24.31 7.46 6.98
CA ALA A 178 24.75 6.85 5.71
C ALA A 178 24.13 7.51 4.46
N SER A 179 24.47 8.77 4.24
CA SER A 179 24.49 9.34 2.89
C SER A 179 25.80 8.90 2.23
N GLY A 180 25.78 7.93 1.31
CA GLY A 180 26.91 7.71 0.40
C GLY A 180 27.28 6.28 -0.04
N ALA A 181 26.43 5.26 0.04
CA ALA A 181 26.80 3.93 -0.47
C ALA A 181 25.79 3.42 -1.52
N ALA A 182 26.23 3.39 -2.78
CA ALA A 182 25.53 2.73 -3.89
C ALA A 182 25.33 1.22 -3.59
N PRO A 183 24.27 0.59 -4.15
CA PRO A 183 24.03 -0.84 -3.96
C PRO A 183 25.22 -1.64 -4.53
N ARG A 184 25.89 -2.41 -3.66
CA ARG A 184 26.95 -3.33 -4.05
C ARG A 184 26.32 -4.51 -4.80
N THR A 185 26.53 -4.58 -6.10
CA THR A 185 26.35 -5.81 -6.88
C THR A 185 27.37 -6.85 -6.41
N PRO A 186 26.98 -8.10 -6.10
CA PRO A 186 27.94 -9.15 -5.80
C PRO A 186 28.73 -9.49 -7.07
N ASN A 187 30.06 -9.46 -6.97
CA ASN A 187 30.97 -9.98 -8.00
C ASN A 187 30.83 -11.50 -8.05
N PHE A 188 30.20 -12.02 -9.10
CA PHE A 188 30.35 -13.41 -9.50
C PHE A 188 31.71 -13.55 -10.21
N THR A 189 32.75 -13.93 -9.46
CA THR A 189 33.97 -14.46 -10.06
C THR A 189 33.75 -15.91 -10.42
N SER A 190 33.41 -16.15 -11.69
CA SER A 190 33.55 -17.46 -12.31
C SER A 190 35.01 -17.89 -12.23
N LYS A 191 35.33 -18.87 -11.38
CA LYS A 191 36.54 -19.67 -11.52
C LYS A 191 36.33 -20.61 -12.70
N GLU A 192 36.85 -20.24 -13.86
CA GLU A 192 37.20 -21.22 -14.88
C GLU A 192 38.36 -22.06 -14.34
N SER A 193 38.20 -23.38 -14.42
CA SER A 193 39.24 -24.37 -14.11
C SER A 193 39.06 -25.53 -15.08
N ARG A 194 39.67 -25.41 -16.26
CA ARG A 194 40.65 -26.34 -16.86
C ARG A 194 40.82 -26.07 -18.34
#